data_AF-A0A1V4ZZT6-F1
#
_entry.id   AF-A0A1V4ZZT6-F1
#
_cell.length_a   1.000
_cell.length_b   1.000
_cell.length_c   1.000
_cell.angle_alpha   90.00
_cell.angle_beta   90.00
_cell.angle_gamma   90.00
#
_symmetry.space_group_name_H-M   'P 1'
#
loop_
_entity.id
_entity.type
_entity.pdbx_description
1 polymer ?
#
loop_
_entity_poly.entity_id
_entity_poly.type
_entity_poly.pdbx_seq_one_letter_code
_entity_poly.pdbx_strand_id
1 'polypeptide(L)'
;MNESWLFAELERVAGPLTPLQRVLLGTDGSVTRILELATGAPVTITTLLQTVEAASPQVAEMLAVPLGQEVNHRIVELKNTRTGETLIYAESYTPLSRLSPSFREDLMRADTPIGRILEQHRLETRREIVKMSAGQREAPVAASFGLSGKPRFLSRQYRIIHQEHPLIHIEEIFPAFLFSGEMRVVIDAPSRLHLGLLDMNGSLGRIDGGIGLALDEPRLVVLARQSETFLAEGGDADARERVLAAARSVSGSLNLPGAAEFTIQAQFPGHAGLGRGTQLALSAACALCRLYGQEWTARDLARMTGRGGTSGIGTASFGGGGFIIDGGHSFGATRDKTAFLPSSASQGVRPPEVILRRDFPEAWKILLVIPEVSPGASGRAERDLFLRYCPVPLEEVRELCHLAMVSLLPGLAEEDLDLFGSAINRMQELGFKRVENQLQPPRIADLMEAMRDAGAAAAGLSSFGPTVYAIGEGRMHDVESAAREVIPSLGGGRILLTRARNSGAVVTVA
;
A
#
# COMPACT_ATOMS: atom_id res chain seq x y z
N MET A 1 -31.71 26.38 20.33
CA MET A 1 -30.47 26.08 21.09
C MET A 1 -29.35 26.93 20.52
N ASN A 2 -28.44 27.46 21.32
CA ASN A 2 -27.28 28.20 20.80
C ASN A 2 -26.26 27.18 20.24
N GLU A 3 -26.28 26.96 18.92
CA GLU A 3 -25.49 25.92 18.24
C GLU A 3 -23.98 26.04 18.48
N SER A 4 -23.49 27.26 18.75
CA SER A 4 -22.08 27.52 19.04
C SER A 4 -21.56 26.76 20.26
N TRP A 5 -22.38 26.61 21.31
CA TRP A 5 -21.99 25.85 22.51
C TRP A 5 -22.00 24.34 22.27
N LEU A 6 -22.87 23.85 21.39
CA LEU A 6 -22.99 22.44 21.05
C LEU A 6 -21.75 21.94 20.30
N PHE A 7 -21.25 22.72 19.33
CA PHE A 7 -20.05 22.34 18.58
C PHE A 7 -18.78 22.34 19.44
N ALA A 8 -18.65 23.26 20.41
CA ALA A 8 -17.50 23.29 21.31
C ALA A 8 -17.36 21.98 22.14
N GLU A 9 -18.48 21.41 22.58
CA GLU A 9 -18.46 20.13 23.31
C GLU A 9 -18.11 18.95 22.40
N LEU A 10 -18.59 18.95 21.16
CA LEU A 10 -18.18 17.97 20.15
C LEU A 10 -16.68 18.08 19.86
N GLU A 11 -16.16 19.30 19.70
CA GLU A 11 -14.75 19.56 19.42
C GLU A 11 -13.84 19.11 20.56
N ARG A 12 -14.29 19.20 21.81
CA ARG A 12 -13.57 18.68 22.98
C ARG A 12 -13.32 17.17 22.90
N VAL A 13 -14.24 16.43 22.30
CA VAL A 13 -14.14 14.97 22.15
C VAL A 13 -13.53 14.58 20.82
N ALA A 14 -13.97 15.16 19.71
CA ALA A 14 -13.59 14.76 18.35
C ALA A 14 -12.35 15.49 17.79
N GLY A 15 -11.94 16.61 18.38
CA GLY A 15 -11.00 17.56 17.78
C GLY A 15 -11.72 18.66 16.97
N PRO A 16 -10.98 19.65 16.43
CA PRO A 16 -11.56 20.77 15.69
C PRO A 16 -12.42 20.29 14.51
N LEU A 17 -13.63 20.84 14.37
CA LEU A 17 -14.55 20.44 13.31
C LEU A 17 -14.39 21.34 12.08
N THR A 18 -14.32 20.73 10.90
CA THR A 18 -14.29 21.47 9.64
C THR A 18 -15.64 22.09 9.29
N PRO A 19 -15.69 23.07 8.37
CA PRO A 19 -16.94 23.57 7.82
C PRO A 19 -17.84 22.47 7.27
N LEU A 20 -17.29 21.48 6.56
CA LEU A 20 -18.08 20.37 6.01
C LEU A 20 -18.63 19.46 7.12
N GLN A 21 -17.84 19.14 8.15
CA GLN A 21 -18.33 18.36 9.30
C GLN A 21 -19.44 19.09 10.06
N ARG A 22 -19.29 20.40 10.26
CA ARG A 22 -20.34 21.25 10.87
C ARG A 22 -21.61 21.27 10.03
N VAL A 23 -21.49 21.38 8.71
CA VAL A 23 -22.64 21.29 7.79
C VAL A 23 -23.30 19.93 7.88
N LEU A 24 -22.55 18.83 7.82
CA LEU A 24 -23.11 17.48 7.93
C LEU A 24 -23.84 17.28 9.25
N LEU A 25 -23.30 17.77 10.37
CA LEU A 25 -23.94 17.67 11.68
C LEU A 25 -25.20 18.53 11.81
N GLY A 26 -25.19 19.76 11.30
CA GLY A 26 -26.25 20.75 11.52
C GLY A 26 -27.30 20.87 10.41
N THR A 27 -27.08 20.31 9.23
CA THR A 27 -27.99 20.52 8.08
C THR A 27 -29.37 19.87 8.25
N ASP A 28 -30.41 20.57 7.85
CA ASP A 28 -31.78 20.08 7.69
C ASP A 28 -32.09 19.58 6.26
N GLY A 29 -31.08 19.60 5.38
CA GLY A 29 -31.13 19.14 3.99
C GLY A 29 -30.80 17.66 3.81
N SER A 30 -30.74 17.24 2.54
CA SER A 30 -30.34 15.87 2.16
C SER A 30 -28.83 15.70 2.31
N VAL A 31 -28.39 14.90 3.28
CA VAL A 31 -26.96 14.55 3.43
C VAL A 31 -26.43 13.82 2.21
N THR A 32 -27.22 12.96 1.58
CA THR A 32 -26.83 12.32 0.30
C THR A 32 -26.41 13.36 -0.73
N ARG A 33 -27.17 14.45 -0.88
CA ARG A 33 -26.84 15.50 -1.84
C ARG A 33 -25.57 16.26 -1.46
N ILE A 34 -25.39 16.57 -0.18
CA ILE A 34 -24.18 17.24 0.31
C ILE A 34 -22.94 16.38 0.09
N LEU A 35 -23.03 15.07 0.34
CA LEU A 35 -21.95 14.12 0.09
C LEU A 35 -21.63 14.00 -1.40
N GLU A 36 -22.63 13.95 -2.28
CA GLU A 36 -22.42 13.95 -3.73
C GLU A 36 -21.66 15.21 -4.19
N LEU A 37 -22.03 16.38 -3.66
CA LEU A 37 -21.36 17.64 -3.96
C LEU A 37 -19.93 17.69 -3.39
N ALA A 38 -19.73 17.22 -2.15
CA ALA A 38 -18.44 17.24 -1.48
C ALA A 38 -17.43 16.26 -2.09
N THR A 39 -17.89 15.10 -2.57
CA THR A 39 -17.03 14.05 -3.13
C THR A 39 -16.90 14.13 -4.65
N GLY A 40 -17.77 14.89 -5.33
CA GLY A 40 -17.83 14.94 -6.79
C GLY A 40 -18.18 13.59 -7.43
N ALA A 41 -18.86 12.71 -6.69
CA ALA A 41 -19.26 11.38 -7.12
C ALA A 41 -20.68 11.03 -6.64
N PRO A 42 -21.44 10.21 -7.38
CA PRO A 42 -22.72 9.69 -6.89
C PRO A 42 -22.56 8.89 -5.59
N VAL A 43 -23.55 8.98 -4.71
CA VAL A 43 -23.63 8.17 -3.49
C VAL A 43 -24.63 7.05 -3.69
N THR A 44 -24.21 5.82 -3.38
CA THR A 44 -25.08 4.63 -3.38
C THR A 44 -25.34 4.15 -1.96
N ILE A 45 -26.29 3.23 -1.81
CA ILE A 45 -26.61 2.60 -0.53
C ILE A 45 -26.29 1.11 -0.56
N THR A 46 -25.75 0.61 0.55
CA THR A 46 -25.71 -0.82 0.85
C THR A 46 -26.52 -1.05 2.12
N THR A 47 -27.56 -1.90 2.05
CA THR A 47 -28.35 -2.26 3.23
C THR A 47 -27.65 -3.36 4.01
N LEU A 48 -27.43 -3.12 5.31
CA LEU A 48 -26.86 -4.09 6.24
C LEU A 48 -27.96 -4.86 6.99
N LEU A 49 -29.04 -4.16 7.35
CA LEU A 49 -30.19 -4.71 8.05
C LEU A 49 -31.46 -4.01 7.58
N GLN A 50 -32.53 -4.77 7.37
CA GLN A 50 -33.87 -4.22 7.23
C GLN A 50 -34.91 -5.22 7.75
N THR A 51 -35.57 -4.85 8.84
CA THR A 51 -36.50 -5.70 9.60
C THR A 51 -37.73 -4.92 10.03
N VAL A 52 -38.86 -5.63 10.17
CA VAL A 52 -40.05 -5.09 10.83
C VAL A 52 -40.05 -5.57 12.27
N GLU A 53 -40.07 -4.63 13.20
CA GLU A 53 -39.92 -4.89 14.63
C GLU A 53 -41.03 -4.17 15.42
N ALA A 54 -41.33 -4.68 16.61
CA ALA A 54 -42.22 -4.01 17.55
C ALA A 54 -41.45 -2.88 18.25
N ALA A 55 -42.02 -1.67 18.28
CA ALA A 55 -41.36 -0.50 18.87
C ALA A 55 -41.04 -0.73 20.36
N SER A 56 -39.76 -0.66 20.70
CA SER A 56 -39.28 -0.64 22.09
C SER A 56 -39.69 0.66 22.80
N PRO A 57 -39.58 0.78 24.14
CA PRO A 57 -39.91 2.03 24.84
C PRO A 57 -39.19 3.25 24.28
N GLN A 58 -37.91 3.12 23.95
CA GLN A 58 -37.09 4.20 23.39
C GLN A 58 -37.53 4.57 21.97
N VAL A 59 -37.79 3.57 21.10
CA VAL A 59 -38.24 3.82 19.72
C VAL A 59 -39.65 4.41 19.71
N ALA A 60 -40.54 3.94 20.59
CA ALA A 60 -41.89 4.45 20.76
C ALA A 60 -41.89 5.93 21.15
N GLU A 61 -41.01 6.32 22.08
CA GLU A 61 -40.79 7.71 22.47
C GLU A 61 -40.19 8.55 21.31
N MET A 62 -39.18 8.01 20.60
CA MET A 62 -38.54 8.68 19.47
C MET A 62 -39.53 9.01 18.34
N LEU A 63 -40.46 8.10 18.07
CA LEU A 63 -41.45 8.24 17.00
C LEU A 63 -42.81 8.78 17.48
N ALA A 64 -43.01 9.00 18.78
CA ALA A 64 -44.30 9.33 19.37
C ALA A 64 -45.40 8.36 18.90
N VAL A 65 -45.17 7.06 19.09
CA VAL A 65 -46.11 5.97 18.77
C VAL A 65 -46.37 5.10 20.00
N PRO A 66 -47.48 4.35 20.06
CA PRO A 66 -47.70 3.37 21.12
C PRO A 66 -46.58 2.31 21.19
N LEU A 67 -46.31 1.85 22.41
CA LEU A 67 -45.39 0.73 22.65
C LEU A 67 -45.85 -0.50 21.85
N GLY A 68 -44.89 -1.18 21.20
CA GLY A 68 -45.15 -2.38 20.42
C GLY A 68 -45.71 -2.14 19.01
N GLN A 69 -45.91 -0.89 18.59
CA GLN A 69 -46.30 -0.59 17.22
C GLN A 69 -45.23 -1.09 16.21
N GLU A 70 -45.66 -1.65 15.08
CA GLU A 70 -44.74 -2.09 14.01
C GLU A 70 -43.98 -0.92 13.38
N VAL A 71 -42.65 -1.04 13.40
CA VAL A 71 -41.70 -0.11 12.79
C VAL A 71 -40.77 -0.85 11.84
N ASN A 72 -40.41 -0.20 10.73
CA ASN A 72 -39.29 -0.63 9.90
C ASN A 72 -37.99 -0.12 10.52
N HIS A 73 -37.13 -1.03 10.95
CA HIS A 73 -35.78 -0.78 11.40
C HIS A 73 -34.82 -1.06 10.23
N ARG A 74 -34.03 -0.06 9.86
CA ARG A 74 -33.13 -0.14 8.71
C ARG A 74 -31.76 0.43 9.03
N ILE A 75 -30.71 -0.33 8.75
CA ILE A 75 -29.31 0.04 8.84
C ILE A 75 -28.69 0.01 7.45
N VAL A 76 -28.05 1.10 7.06
CA VAL A 76 -27.44 1.28 5.74
C VAL A 76 -26.07 1.92 5.81
N GLU A 77 -25.25 1.63 4.81
CA GLU A 77 -24.03 2.36 4.49
C GLU A 77 -24.29 3.24 3.26
N LEU A 78 -23.95 4.52 3.36
CA LEU A 78 -23.86 5.41 2.20
C LEU A 78 -22.44 5.35 1.67
N LYS A 79 -22.27 4.95 0.41
CA LYS A 79 -20.96 4.72 -0.21
C LYS A 79 -20.67 5.65 -1.38
N ASN A 80 -19.42 6.06 -1.49
CA ASN A 80 -18.90 6.73 -2.68
C ASN A 80 -18.81 5.70 -3.83
N THR A 81 -19.52 5.93 -4.93
CA THR A 81 -19.52 5.00 -6.07
C THR A 81 -18.17 4.89 -6.79
N ARG A 82 -17.28 5.89 -6.66
CA ARG A 82 -15.96 5.89 -7.31
C ARG A 82 -14.92 5.13 -6.50
N THR A 83 -14.91 5.31 -5.18
CA THR A 83 -13.88 4.72 -4.29
C THR A 83 -14.36 3.45 -3.59
N GLY A 84 -15.68 3.24 -3.51
CA GLY A 84 -16.28 2.15 -2.74
C GLY A 84 -16.31 2.39 -1.23
N GLU A 85 -15.79 3.52 -0.75
CA GLU A 85 -15.67 3.84 0.66
C GLU A 85 -17.02 4.17 1.30
N THR A 86 -17.20 3.71 2.54
CA THR A 86 -18.33 4.09 3.39
C THR A 86 -18.15 5.52 3.90
N LEU A 87 -19.09 6.39 3.57
CA LEU A 87 -19.10 7.81 3.95
C LEU A 87 -19.91 8.05 5.24
N ILE A 88 -21.07 7.40 5.34
CA ILE A 88 -21.98 7.49 6.50
C ILE A 88 -22.52 6.09 6.79
N TYR A 89 -22.60 5.74 8.08
CA TYR A 89 -23.42 4.67 8.60
C TYR A 89 -24.72 5.29 9.12
N ALA A 90 -25.87 4.82 8.66
CA ALA A 90 -27.15 5.37 9.07
C ALA A 90 -28.09 4.28 9.58
N GLU A 91 -28.70 4.55 10.74
CA GLU A 91 -29.72 3.72 11.36
C GLU A 91 -31.03 4.50 11.42
N SER A 92 -32.13 3.86 11.06
CA SER A 92 -33.43 4.53 10.97
C SER A 92 -34.59 3.66 11.42
N TYR A 93 -35.59 4.32 11.99
CA TYR A 93 -36.84 3.72 12.44
C TYR A 93 -38.02 4.47 11.82
N THR A 94 -38.96 3.73 11.22
CA THR A 94 -40.14 4.30 10.55
C THR A 94 -41.41 3.55 10.95
N PRO A 95 -42.44 4.21 11.52
CA PRO A 95 -43.69 3.55 11.86
C PRO A 95 -44.50 3.24 10.60
N LEU A 96 -44.77 1.95 10.38
CA LEU A 96 -45.42 1.49 9.16
C LEU A 96 -46.87 2.00 9.02
N SER A 97 -47.52 2.28 10.16
CA SER A 97 -48.89 2.80 10.19
C SER A 97 -49.03 4.20 9.59
N ARG A 98 -47.93 4.95 9.44
CA ARG A 98 -47.92 6.33 8.91
C ARG A 98 -47.54 6.39 7.44
N LEU A 99 -47.30 5.25 6.79
CA LEU A 99 -46.87 5.19 5.39
C LEU A 99 -48.05 4.88 4.47
N SER A 100 -48.09 5.54 3.32
CA SER A 100 -48.94 5.08 2.22
C SER A 100 -48.42 3.74 1.67
N PRO A 101 -49.28 2.91 1.05
CA PRO A 101 -48.84 1.62 0.51
C PRO A 101 -47.67 1.74 -0.48
N SER A 102 -47.70 2.73 -1.37
CA SER A 102 -46.64 2.98 -2.35
C SER A 102 -45.33 3.43 -1.70
N PHE A 103 -45.40 4.32 -0.70
CA PHE A 103 -44.21 4.76 0.02
C PHE A 103 -43.60 3.61 0.83
N ARG A 104 -44.45 2.78 1.45
CA ARG A 104 -44.01 1.58 2.17
C ARG A 104 -43.26 0.65 1.23
N GLU A 105 -43.79 0.38 0.04
CA GLU A 105 -43.15 -0.48 -0.95
C GLU A 105 -41.75 0.02 -1.32
N ASP A 106 -41.61 1.31 -1.66
CA ASP A 106 -40.32 1.90 -2.00
C ASP A 106 -39.33 1.95 -0.83
N LEU A 107 -39.81 2.20 0.39
CA LEU A 107 -38.98 2.18 1.59
C LEU A 107 -38.47 0.76 1.91
N MET A 108 -39.26 -0.26 1.57
CA MET A 108 -38.88 -1.67 1.72
C MET A 108 -37.90 -2.15 0.64
N ARG A 109 -37.60 -1.32 -0.38
CA ARG A 109 -36.54 -1.61 -1.36
C ARG A 109 -35.17 -1.19 -0.79
N ALA A 110 -34.28 -2.15 -0.67
CA ALA A 110 -33.00 -2.02 0.03
C ALA A 110 -32.07 -0.91 -0.53
N ASP A 111 -32.15 -0.56 -1.81
CA ASP A 111 -31.07 0.21 -2.46
C ASP A 111 -31.40 1.69 -2.66
N THR A 112 -32.56 2.17 -2.18
CA THR A 112 -32.99 3.57 -2.40
C THR A 112 -32.77 4.43 -1.14
N PRO A 113 -32.11 5.60 -1.25
CA PRO A 113 -32.00 6.56 -0.16
C PRO A 113 -33.33 7.16 0.25
N ILE A 114 -33.59 7.24 1.56
CA ILE A 114 -34.81 7.82 2.13
C ILE A 114 -35.08 9.22 1.56
N GLY A 115 -34.04 10.05 1.43
CA GLY A 115 -34.16 11.38 0.83
C GLY A 115 -34.74 11.37 -0.60
N ARG A 116 -34.32 10.40 -1.43
CA ARG A 116 -34.84 10.26 -2.80
C ARG A 116 -36.27 9.72 -2.82
N ILE A 117 -36.63 8.84 -1.89
CA ILE A 117 -38.01 8.34 -1.76
C ILE A 117 -38.94 9.49 -1.37
N LEU A 118 -38.55 10.34 -0.41
CA LEU A 118 -39.33 11.53 -0.02
C LEU A 118 -39.56 12.48 -1.20
N GLU A 119 -38.53 12.71 -2.03
CA GLU A 119 -38.62 13.54 -3.24
C GLU A 119 -39.53 12.93 -4.31
N GLN A 120 -39.41 11.62 -4.58
CA GLN A 120 -40.25 10.90 -5.54
C GLN A 120 -41.73 11.00 -5.20
N HIS A 121 -42.07 10.86 -3.92
CA HIS A 121 -43.45 10.97 -3.42
C HIS A 121 -43.88 12.41 -3.14
N ARG A 122 -43.00 13.40 -3.37
CA ARG A 122 -43.24 14.84 -3.14
C ARG A 122 -43.79 15.15 -1.75
N LEU A 123 -43.26 14.47 -0.73
CA LEU A 123 -43.71 14.65 0.64
C LEU A 123 -43.14 15.95 1.22
N GLU A 124 -44.04 16.83 1.65
CA GLU A 124 -43.68 18.00 2.44
C GLU A 124 -43.23 17.56 3.83
N THR A 125 -41.93 17.75 4.10
CA THR A 125 -41.30 17.33 5.35
C THR A 125 -40.36 18.39 5.86
N ARG A 126 -40.13 18.37 7.17
CA ARG A 126 -39.11 19.19 7.83
C ARG A 126 -38.26 18.30 8.74
N ARG A 127 -36.98 18.64 8.90
CA ARG A 127 -36.07 17.90 9.78
C ARG A 127 -35.90 18.65 11.11
N GLU A 128 -36.02 17.92 12.21
CA GLU A 128 -35.72 18.42 13.54
C GLU A 128 -34.49 17.70 14.08
N ILE A 129 -33.37 18.41 14.26
CA ILE A 129 -32.18 17.85 14.90
C ILE A 129 -32.47 17.63 16.39
N VAL A 130 -32.38 16.38 16.82
CA VAL A 130 -32.63 15.96 18.20
C VAL A 130 -31.35 16.03 19.03
N LYS A 131 -30.24 15.52 18.49
CA LYS A 131 -28.98 15.40 19.21
C LYS A 131 -27.81 15.36 18.26
N MET A 132 -26.70 15.98 18.63
CA MET A 132 -25.38 15.72 18.04
C MET A 132 -24.49 15.09 19.10
N SER A 133 -23.62 14.16 18.71
CA SER A 133 -22.71 13.51 19.66
C SER A 133 -21.34 13.22 19.05
N ALA A 134 -20.34 13.16 19.91
CA ALA A 134 -18.99 12.75 19.57
C ALA A 134 -18.53 11.67 20.56
N GLY A 135 -17.90 10.60 20.08
CA GLY A 135 -17.44 9.54 20.96
C GLY A 135 -17.12 8.23 20.26
N GLN A 136 -16.89 7.17 21.04
CA GLN A 136 -16.71 5.83 20.51
C GLN A 136 -18.06 5.21 20.14
N ARG A 137 -18.01 4.21 19.26
CA ARG A 137 -19.16 3.42 18.81
C ARG A 137 -18.85 1.93 18.93
N GLU A 138 -19.90 1.13 18.92
CA GLU A 138 -19.77 -0.33 18.99
C GLU A 138 -19.08 -0.89 17.73
N ALA A 139 -18.55 -2.10 17.86
CA ALA A 139 -17.75 -2.74 16.82
C ALA A 139 -18.41 -2.81 15.42
N PRO A 140 -19.74 -3.04 15.27
CA PRO A 140 -20.38 -3.08 13.95
C PRO A 140 -20.24 -1.77 13.17
N VAL A 141 -20.32 -0.63 13.87
CA VAL A 141 -20.17 0.69 13.24
C VAL A 141 -18.74 0.88 12.75
N ALA A 142 -17.73 0.58 13.56
CA ALA A 142 -16.32 0.73 13.16
C ALA A 142 -15.95 -0.20 11.99
N ALA A 143 -16.46 -1.43 11.99
CA ALA A 143 -16.24 -2.40 10.92
C ALA A 143 -16.80 -1.91 9.57
N SER A 144 -17.92 -1.18 9.57
CA SER A 144 -18.55 -0.60 8.36
C SER A 144 -17.65 0.41 7.63
N PHE A 145 -16.68 1.00 8.35
CA PHE A 145 -15.67 1.91 7.79
C PHE A 145 -14.30 1.23 7.59
N GLY A 146 -14.18 -0.08 7.79
CA GLY A 146 -12.91 -0.79 7.74
C GLY A 146 -11.93 -0.42 8.85
N LEU A 147 -12.43 0.10 9.98
CA LEU A 147 -11.60 0.62 11.07
C LEU A 147 -11.44 -0.40 12.20
N SER A 148 -10.23 -0.45 12.75
CA SER A 148 -9.90 -1.20 13.97
C SER A 148 -9.46 -0.27 15.10
N GLY A 149 -9.58 -0.71 16.36
CA GLY A 149 -9.12 0.02 17.53
C GLY A 149 -10.21 0.87 18.19
N LYS A 150 -9.87 2.09 18.61
CA LYS A 150 -10.75 3.01 19.35
C LYS A 150 -11.02 4.33 18.59
N PRO A 151 -11.48 4.30 17.33
CA PRO A 151 -11.75 5.52 16.57
C PRO A 151 -12.87 6.34 17.21
N ARG A 152 -12.79 7.66 17.02
CA ARG A 152 -13.84 8.60 17.43
C ARG A 152 -14.78 8.85 16.26
N PHE A 153 -16.06 8.93 16.57
CA PHE A 153 -17.13 9.20 15.62
C PHE A 153 -17.85 10.49 15.98
N LEU A 154 -18.39 11.10 14.95
CA LEU A 154 -19.39 12.15 15.02
C LEU A 154 -20.73 11.54 14.63
N SER A 155 -21.79 11.97 15.30
CA SER A 155 -23.14 11.56 14.93
C SER A 155 -24.14 12.69 15.08
N ARG A 156 -25.21 12.57 14.33
CA ARG A 156 -26.42 13.38 14.50
C ARG A 156 -27.65 12.48 14.50
N GLN A 157 -28.60 12.80 15.37
CA GLN A 157 -29.90 12.19 15.46
C GLN A 157 -30.94 13.24 15.11
N TYR A 158 -31.87 12.91 14.22
CA TYR A 158 -32.91 13.81 13.79
C TYR A 158 -34.21 13.08 13.46
N ARG A 159 -35.30 13.84 13.45
CA ARG A 159 -36.62 13.36 13.06
C ARG A 159 -37.02 14.04 11.75
N ILE A 160 -37.57 13.26 10.83
CA ILE A 160 -38.32 13.78 9.69
C ILE A 160 -39.77 13.89 10.13
N ILE A 161 -40.31 15.10 10.17
CA ILE A 161 -41.69 15.38 10.54
C ILE A 161 -42.54 15.51 9.27
N HIS A 162 -43.70 14.85 9.26
CA HIS A 162 -44.72 14.97 8.23
C HIS A 162 -46.08 15.08 8.91
N GLN A 163 -46.90 16.06 8.49
CA GLN A 163 -48.22 16.34 9.09
C GLN A 163 -48.18 16.47 10.62
N GLU A 164 -47.21 17.22 11.16
CA GLU A 164 -46.98 17.42 12.60
C GLU A 164 -46.64 16.14 13.41
N HIS A 165 -46.36 15.01 12.76
CA HIS A 165 -45.97 13.77 13.43
C HIS A 165 -44.58 13.30 12.99
N PRO A 166 -43.79 12.65 13.88
CA PRO A 166 -42.54 12.02 13.50
C PRO A 166 -42.78 10.88 12.49
N LEU A 167 -42.29 11.05 11.27
CA LEU A 167 -42.37 10.04 10.22
C LEU A 167 -41.16 9.10 10.29
N ILE A 168 -39.95 9.62 10.47
CA ILE A 168 -38.73 8.80 10.51
C ILE A 168 -37.80 9.36 11.56
N HIS A 169 -37.24 8.50 12.41
CA HIS A 169 -36.08 8.84 13.24
C HIS A 169 -34.82 8.29 12.56
N ILE A 170 -33.78 9.11 12.44
CA ILE A 170 -32.53 8.74 11.77
C ILE A 170 -31.34 9.14 12.66
N GLU A 171 -30.42 8.21 12.88
CA GLU A 171 -29.06 8.50 13.34
C GLU A 171 -28.09 8.30 12.18
N GLU A 172 -27.30 9.33 11.89
CA GLU A 172 -26.20 9.27 10.92
C GLU A 172 -24.87 9.40 11.67
N ILE A 173 -23.93 8.51 11.37
CA ILE A 173 -22.66 8.35 12.07
C ILE A 173 -21.53 8.33 11.06
N PHE A 174 -20.44 9.04 11.34
CA PHE A 174 -19.22 9.00 10.54
C PHE A 174 -17.97 9.22 11.40
N PRO A 175 -16.81 8.64 11.04
CA PRO A 175 -15.56 8.86 11.76
C PRO A 175 -15.19 10.35 11.81
N ALA A 176 -14.67 10.81 12.96
CA ALA A 176 -14.28 12.20 13.16
C ALA A 176 -13.13 12.68 12.26
N PHE A 177 -12.37 11.75 11.65
CA PHE A 177 -11.35 12.09 10.66
C PHE A 177 -11.91 12.20 9.24
N LEU A 178 -13.11 11.68 8.95
CA LEU A 178 -13.72 11.87 7.63
C LEU A 178 -14.20 13.31 7.49
N PHE A 179 -14.07 13.85 6.28
CA PHE A 179 -14.43 15.24 5.96
C PHE A 179 -13.64 16.29 6.74
N SER A 180 -12.54 15.88 7.38
CA SER A 180 -11.64 16.79 8.11
C SER A 180 -10.77 17.66 7.18
N GLY A 181 -10.82 17.42 5.86
CA GLY A 181 -9.94 18.07 4.89
C GLY A 181 -8.48 17.62 4.98
N GLU A 182 -8.12 16.74 5.93
CA GLU A 182 -6.80 16.13 6.01
C GLU A 182 -6.68 15.06 4.94
N MET A 183 -6.03 15.39 3.82
CA MET A 183 -5.64 14.39 2.83
C MET A 183 -4.67 13.40 3.47
N ARG A 184 -4.97 12.11 3.31
CA ARG A 184 -4.08 11.00 3.68
C ARG A 184 -3.65 10.29 2.41
N VAL A 185 -2.39 9.88 2.37
CA VAL A 185 -1.85 9.08 1.28
C VAL A 185 -1.31 7.79 1.84
N VAL A 186 -1.76 6.66 1.30
CA VAL A 186 -1.27 5.32 1.63
C VAL A 186 -0.50 4.79 0.42
N ILE A 187 0.73 4.35 0.64
CA ILE A 187 1.57 3.69 -0.36
C ILE A 187 1.75 2.23 0.03
N ASP A 188 1.29 1.32 -0.81
CA ASP A 188 1.60 -0.12 -0.75
C ASP A 188 2.64 -0.44 -1.84
N ALA A 189 3.89 -0.67 -1.43
CA ALA A 189 5.02 -0.86 -2.32
C ALA A 189 5.58 -2.29 -2.28
N PRO A 190 5.99 -2.86 -3.43
CA PRO A 190 6.56 -4.19 -3.48
C PRO A 190 7.96 -4.25 -2.85
N SER A 191 8.38 -5.43 -2.41
CA SER A 191 9.82 -5.73 -2.32
C SER A 191 10.35 -6.21 -3.67
N ARG A 192 11.64 -6.55 -3.77
CA ARG A 192 12.18 -7.11 -5.02
C ARG A 192 13.37 -8.04 -4.77
N LEU A 193 13.57 -8.96 -5.68
CA LEU A 193 14.81 -9.71 -5.84
C LEU A 193 15.75 -8.99 -6.80
N HIS A 194 17.04 -9.03 -6.50
CA HIS A 194 18.10 -8.58 -7.40
C HIS A 194 18.95 -9.78 -7.82
N LEU A 195 18.65 -10.30 -9.00
CA LEU A 195 19.16 -11.56 -9.53
C LEU A 195 20.61 -11.46 -10.01
N GLY A 196 21.08 -10.26 -10.41
CA GLY A 196 22.47 -10.06 -10.80
C GLY A 196 22.74 -8.71 -11.48
N LEU A 197 24.02 -8.42 -11.72
CA LEU A 197 24.51 -7.31 -12.55
C LEU A 197 25.18 -7.88 -13.80
N LEU A 198 24.84 -7.35 -14.98
CA LEU A 198 25.28 -7.84 -16.29
C LEU A 198 26.76 -7.53 -16.57
N ASP A 199 27.15 -6.26 -16.54
CA ASP A 199 28.49 -5.82 -16.94
C ASP A 199 29.21 -5.09 -15.80
N MET A 200 30.01 -5.85 -15.05
CA MET A 200 30.94 -5.30 -14.06
C MET A 200 32.39 -5.27 -14.57
N ASN A 201 32.58 -5.24 -15.90
CA ASN A 201 33.88 -5.17 -16.56
C ASN A 201 34.14 -3.79 -17.19
N GLY A 202 33.16 -3.23 -17.89
CA GLY A 202 33.22 -1.86 -18.40
C GLY A 202 33.95 -1.65 -19.73
N SER A 203 34.47 -2.71 -20.36
CA SER A 203 35.29 -2.60 -21.59
C SER A 203 34.56 -1.99 -22.79
N LEU A 204 33.22 -2.03 -22.82
CA LEU A 204 32.40 -1.42 -23.86
C LEU A 204 31.86 -0.02 -23.50
N GLY A 205 32.36 0.60 -22.42
CA GLY A 205 31.95 1.95 -22.01
C GLY A 205 30.59 2.00 -21.31
N ARG A 206 30.12 0.87 -20.78
CA ARG A 206 28.96 0.78 -19.88
C ARG A 206 29.25 -0.18 -18.74
N ILE A 207 28.64 0.08 -17.59
CA ILE A 207 28.74 -0.80 -16.41
C ILE A 207 27.37 -0.99 -15.75
N ASP A 208 27.32 -1.93 -14.80
CA ASP A 208 26.14 -2.35 -14.05
C ASP A 208 25.16 -3.17 -14.91
N GLY A 209 23.89 -2.77 -15.02
CA GLY A 209 22.85 -3.52 -15.75
C GLY A 209 22.18 -4.55 -14.84
N GLY A 210 21.17 -4.12 -14.10
CA GLY A 210 20.47 -4.98 -13.15
C GLY A 210 19.51 -5.96 -13.83
N ILE A 211 19.39 -7.16 -13.25
CA ILE A 211 18.30 -8.11 -13.50
C ILE A 211 17.55 -8.32 -12.18
N GLY A 212 16.22 -8.25 -12.19
CA GLY A 212 15.44 -8.36 -10.98
C GLY A 212 13.96 -8.62 -11.17
N LEU A 213 13.28 -8.83 -10.04
CA LEU A 213 11.88 -9.23 -10.00
C LEU A 213 11.17 -8.58 -8.82
N ALA A 214 10.06 -7.88 -9.07
CA ALA A 214 9.22 -7.35 -8.01
C ALA A 214 8.40 -8.46 -7.32
N LEU A 215 8.25 -8.35 -6.01
CA LEU A 215 7.58 -9.34 -5.16
C LEU A 215 6.33 -8.75 -4.54
N ASP A 216 5.27 -9.56 -4.41
CA ASP A 216 4.04 -9.14 -3.75
C ASP A 216 4.21 -9.11 -2.23
N GLU A 217 4.83 -10.15 -1.67
CA GLU A 217 5.24 -10.21 -0.27
C GLU A 217 6.73 -10.55 -0.12
N PRO A 218 7.42 -10.01 0.90
CA PRO A 218 6.90 -9.05 1.87
C PRO A 218 6.72 -7.65 1.25
N ARG A 219 5.64 -6.95 1.60
CA ARG A 219 5.41 -5.57 1.13
C ARG A 219 5.78 -4.50 2.16
N LEU A 220 5.85 -3.27 1.68
CA LEU A 220 6.03 -2.07 2.49
C LEU A 220 4.75 -1.23 2.45
N VAL A 221 4.25 -0.80 3.61
CA VAL A 221 3.09 0.10 3.70
C VAL A 221 3.46 1.36 4.47
N VAL A 222 3.38 2.51 3.81
CA VAL A 222 3.67 3.83 4.39
C VAL A 222 2.44 4.72 4.23
N LEU A 223 2.00 5.32 5.34
CA LEU A 223 0.95 6.32 5.36
C LEU A 223 1.58 7.68 5.55
N ALA A 224 1.00 8.70 4.94
CA ALA A 224 1.39 10.07 5.13
C ALA A 224 0.17 10.97 5.28
N ARG A 225 0.28 11.98 6.12
CA ARG A 225 -0.65 13.11 6.21
C ARG A 225 0.13 14.41 6.32
N GLN A 226 -0.48 15.53 5.91
CA GLN A 226 0.16 16.84 6.05
C GLN A 226 0.44 17.14 7.54
N SER A 227 1.55 17.83 7.80
CA SER A 227 2.01 18.22 9.13
C SER A 227 2.83 19.51 9.04
N GLU A 228 2.94 20.23 10.17
CA GLU A 228 3.83 21.39 10.29
C GLU A 228 5.31 21.00 10.25
N THR A 229 5.64 19.78 10.66
CA THR A 229 7.02 19.27 10.71
C THR A 229 7.12 17.84 10.19
N PHE A 230 8.32 17.46 9.71
CA PHE A 230 8.59 16.10 9.28
C PHE A 230 8.72 15.16 10.47
N LEU A 231 7.74 14.26 10.61
CA LEU A 231 7.67 13.25 11.66
C LEU A 231 7.56 11.86 11.03
N ALA A 232 8.15 10.86 11.68
CA ALA A 232 8.03 9.47 11.24
C ALA A 232 7.91 8.53 12.44
N GLU A 233 6.88 7.68 12.43
CA GLU A 233 6.62 6.65 13.43
C GLU A 233 6.39 5.28 12.79
N GLY A 234 6.31 4.24 13.62
CA GLY A 234 6.34 2.85 13.16
C GLY A 234 7.71 2.43 12.62
N GLY A 235 7.80 1.19 12.15
CA GLY A 235 9.05 0.61 11.65
C GLY A 235 10.22 0.64 12.65
N ASP A 236 11.43 0.42 12.14
CA ASP A 236 12.67 0.55 12.93
C ASP A 236 13.30 1.96 12.80
N ALA A 237 14.37 2.22 13.55
CA ALA A 237 15.03 3.53 13.53
C ALA A 237 15.62 3.89 12.14
N ASP A 238 16.28 2.94 11.47
CA ASP A 238 16.82 3.14 10.11
C ASP A 238 15.70 3.44 9.10
N ALA A 239 14.57 2.75 9.21
CA ALA A 239 13.44 2.99 8.33
C ALA A 239 12.86 4.41 8.46
N ARG A 240 12.68 4.88 9.70
CA ARG A 240 12.22 6.24 9.99
C ARG A 240 13.19 7.30 9.48
N GLU A 241 14.49 7.10 9.71
CA GLU A 241 15.52 8.02 9.21
C GLU A 241 15.50 8.11 7.67
N ARG A 242 15.38 6.97 6.98
CA ARG A 242 15.31 6.94 5.51
C ARG A 242 14.08 7.64 4.96
N VAL A 243 12.92 7.46 5.58
CA VAL A 243 11.67 8.15 5.21
C VAL A 243 11.84 9.66 5.36
N LEU A 244 12.34 10.12 6.50
CA LEU A 244 12.56 11.54 6.76
C LEU A 244 13.61 12.15 5.81
N ALA A 245 14.70 11.45 5.54
CA ALA A 245 15.74 11.90 4.63
C ALA A 245 15.19 12.06 3.20
N ALA A 246 14.41 11.08 2.72
CA ALA A 246 13.79 11.14 1.40
C ALA A 246 12.75 12.27 1.29
N ALA A 247 11.90 12.44 2.31
CA ALA A 247 10.90 13.50 2.37
C ALA A 247 11.57 14.89 2.32
N ARG A 248 12.62 15.12 3.12
CA ARG A 248 13.38 16.39 3.12
C ARG A 248 14.06 16.65 1.78
N SER A 249 14.66 15.61 1.19
CA SER A 249 15.35 15.70 -0.09
C SER A 249 14.40 16.12 -1.23
N VAL A 250 13.21 15.53 -1.30
CA VAL A 250 12.19 15.86 -2.31
C VAL A 250 11.55 17.21 -2.03
N SER A 251 11.23 17.51 -0.78
CA SER A 251 10.71 18.82 -0.36
C SER A 251 11.65 19.95 -0.76
N GLY A 252 12.97 19.79 -0.55
CA GLY A 252 13.97 20.77 -0.95
C GLY A 252 14.14 20.87 -2.47
N SER A 253 14.10 19.74 -3.18
CA SER A 253 14.24 19.71 -4.65
C SER A 253 13.07 20.39 -5.36
N LEU A 254 11.87 20.32 -4.78
CA LEU A 254 10.62 20.82 -5.37
C LEU A 254 10.09 22.10 -4.72
N ASN A 255 10.75 22.60 -3.67
CA ASN A 255 10.29 23.71 -2.84
C ASN A 255 8.83 23.53 -2.39
N LEU A 256 8.50 22.35 -1.86
CA LEU A 256 7.14 22.05 -1.39
C LEU A 256 6.74 22.97 -0.22
N PRO A 257 5.46 23.38 -0.13
CA PRO A 257 5.02 24.41 0.80
C PRO A 257 4.89 23.94 2.26
N GLY A 258 5.10 22.65 2.54
CA GLY A 258 4.96 22.11 3.89
C GLY A 258 5.58 20.72 4.07
N ALA A 259 5.29 20.12 5.23
CA ALA A 259 5.85 18.84 5.65
C ALA A 259 4.75 17.76 5.80
N ALA A 260 5.18 16.56 6.19
CA ALA A 260 4.29 15.45 6.42
C ALA A 260 4.70 14.64 7.65
N GLU A 261 3.71 14.07 8.32
CA GLU A 261 3.90 12.96 9.25
C GLU A 261 3.72 11.66 8.49
N PHE A 262 4.63 10.71 8.73
CA PHE A 262 4.63 9.39 8.13
C PHE A 262 4.45 8.29 9.17
N THR A 263 3.63 7.28 8.88
CA THR A 263 3.50 6.07 9.69
C THR A 263 3.88 4.85 8.85
N ILE A 264 4.91 4.13 9.27
CA ILE A 264 5.37 2.88 8.62
C ILE A 264 4.59 1.71 9.24
N GLN A 265 3.54 1.27 8.57
CA GLN A 265 2.65 0.20 9.06
C GLN A 265 3.21 -1.20 8.84
N ALA A 266 3.83 -1.43 7.68
CA ALA A 266 4.43 -2.72 7.34
C ALA A 266 5.80 -2.49 6.71
N GLN A 267 6.76 -3.33 7.09
CA GLN A 267 8.12 -3.33 6.53
C GLN A 267 8.73 -4.73 6.59
N PHE A 268 9.82 -4.90 5.84
CA PHE A 268 10.66 -6.09 5.86
C PHE A 268 12.08 -5.75 6.40
N PRO A 269 12.92 -6.75 6.70
CA PRO A 269 14.26 -6.50 7.23
C PRO A 269 15.14 -5.67 6.30
N GLY A 270 15.93 -4.78 6.90
CA GLY A 270 16.93 -3.97 6.21
C GLY A 270 18.13 -4.81 5.83
N HIS A 271 18.81 -4.43 4.75
CA HIS A 271 20.04 -5.11 4.31
C HIS A 271 19.90 -6.63 4.06
N ALA A 272 18.66 -7.10 3.89
CA ALA A 272 18.34 -8.48 3.59
C ALA A 272 18.35 -8.81 2.08
N GLY A 273 18.74 -7.88 1.20
CA GLY A 273 18.73 -8.13 -0.25
C GLY A 273 17.37 -7.91 -0.91
N LEU A 274 16.35 -7.51 -0.14
CA LEU A 274 15.02 -7.12 -0.62
C LEU A 274 14.92 -5.60 -0.90
N GLY A 275 16.03 -4.91 -0.62
CA GLY A 275 16.37 -3.51 -0.86
C GLY A 275 15.43 -2.43 -0.29
N ARG A 276 14.86 -2.71 0.88
CA ARG A 276 14.00 -1.82 1.67
C ARG A 276 14.26 -0.32 1.51
N GLY A 277 15.52 0.11 1.54
CA GLY A 277 15.89 1.53 1.48
C GLY A 277 15.39 2.28 0.23
N THR A 278 15.34 1.63 -0.93
CA THR A 278 14.76 2.26 -2.14
C THR A 278 13.26 2.41 -2.02
N GLN A 279 12.56 1.36 -1.56
CA GLN A 279 11.10 1.37 -1.44
C GLN A 279 10.63 2.38 -0.39
N LEU A 280 11.31 2.48 0.76
CA LEU A 280 11.03 3.51 1.77
C LEU A 280 11.21 4.92 1.21
N ALA A 281 12.32 5.15 0.50
CA ALA A 281 12.61 6.47 -0.07
C ALA A 281 11.56 6.88 -1.12
N LEU A 282 11.23 5.96 -2.04
CA LEU A 282 10.22 6.22 -3.08
C LEU A 282 8.81 6.33 -2.52
N SER A 283 8.47 5.55 -1.48
CA SER A 283 7.16 5.64 -0.82
C SER A 283 6.99 6.99 -0.12
N ALA A 284 7.98 7.42 0.66
CA ALA A 284 7.95 8.72 1.34
C ALA A 284 7.88 9.89 0.34
N ALA A 285 8.70 9.83 -0.71
CA ALA A 285 8.73 10.81 -1.78
C ALA A 285 7.40 10.90 -2.53
N CYS A 286 6.85 9.75 -2.93
CA CYS A 286 5.57 9.66 -3.64
C CYS A 286 4.44 10.17 -2.76
N ALA A 287 4.35 9.73 -1.52
CA ALA A 287 3.31 10.15 -0.58
C ALA A 287 3.36 11.67 -0.34
N LEU A 288 4.55 12.23 -0.13
CA LEU A 288 4.71 13.67 0.06
C LEU A 288 4.26 14.47 -1.17
N CYS A 289 4.71 14.09 -2.38
CA CYS A 289 4.28 14.77 -3.60
C CYS A 289 2.76 14.71 -3.77
N ARG A 290 2.14 13.56 -3.50
CA ARG A 290 0.69 13.36 -3.58
C ARG A 290 -0.08 14.24 -2.59
N LEU A 291 0.40 14.36 -1.34
CA LEU A 291 -0.17 15.26 -0.33
C LEU A 291 -0.19 16.73 -0.78
N TYR A 292 0.71 17.13 -1.69
CA TYR A 292 0.80 18.48 -2.24
C TYR A 292 0.34 18.57 -3.69
N GLY A 293 -0.47 17.60 -4.14
CA GLY A 293 -1.11 17.62 -5.46
C GLY A 293 -0.16 17.45 -6.64
N GLN A 294 1.04 16.90 -6.41
CA GLN A 294 2.03 16.64 -7.45
C GLN A 294 2.15 15.16 -7.78
N GLU A 295 2.34 14.87 -9.06
CA GLU A 295 2.60 13.52 -9.56
C GLU A 295 3.95 13.47 -10.25
N TRP A 296 4.77 12.50 -9.88
CA TRP A 296 6.11 12.30 -10.42
C TRP A 296 6.34 10.82 -10.72
N THR A 297 7.15 10.54 -11.73
CA THR A 297 7.50 9.15 -12.05
C THR A 297 8.41 8.57 -10.95
N ALA A 298 8.39 7.25 -10.77
CA ALA A 298 9.29 6.57 -9.85
C ALA A 298 10.76 6.93 -10.11
N ARG A 299 11.12 7.15 -11.38
CA ARG A 299 12.46 7.53 -11.79
C ARG A 299 12.84 8.95 -11.37
N ASP A 300 11.92 9.91 -11.52
CA ASP A 300 12.16 11.28 -11.05
C ASP A 300 12.34 11.31 -9.54
N LEU A 301 11.49 10.60 -8.80
CA LEU A 301 11.58 10.46 -7.35
C LEU A 301 12.88 9.77 -6.92
N ALA A 302 13.32 8.74 -7.66
CA ALA A 302 14.60 8.08 -7.41
C ALA A 302 15.78 9.04 -7.62
N ARG A 303 15.76 9.86 -8.67
CA ARG A 303 16.79 10.88 -8.91
C ARG A 303 16.84 11.89 -7.77
N MET A 304 15.70 12.40 -7.33
CA MET A 304 15.63 13.36 -6.21
C MET A 304 16.16 12.75 -4.92
N THR A 305 15.78 11.51 -4.62
CA THR A 305 16.17 10.81 -3.38
C THR A 305 17.54 10.11 -3.44
N GLY A 306 18.32 10.29 -4.51
CA GLY A 306 19.64 9.69 -4.67
C GLY A 306 19.63 8.17 -4.74
N ARG A 307 18.64 7.59 -5.42
CA ARG A 307 18.48 6.14 -5.64
C ARG A 307 18.73 5.75 -7.09
N GLY A 308 19.19 4.52 -7.30
CA GLY A 308 19.35 3.94 -8.63
C GLY A 308 20.73 4.10 -9.26
N GLY A 309 21.77 4.54 -8.54
CA GLY A 309 23.11 4.77 -9.12
C GLY A 309 23.95 3.52 -9.50
N THR A 310 23.40 2.32 -9.32
CA THR A 310 24.01 1.04 -9.77
C THR A 310 22.96 0.24 -10.53
N SER A 311 21.80 0.00 -9.91
CA SER A 311 20.72 -0.81 -10.47
C SER A 311 19.39 -0.07 -10.40
N GLY A 312 18.64 -0.11 -11.51
CA GLY A 312 17.31 0.47 -11.67
C GLY A 312 16.20 -0.45 -11.15
N ILE A 313 16.51 -1.71 -10.81
CA ILE A 313 15.53 -2.72 -10.41
C ILE A 313 14.60 -2.24 -9.30
N GLY A 314 15.14 -1.65 -8.23
CA GLY A 314 14.30 -1.16 -7.12
C GLY A 314 13.35 -0.05 -7.54
N THR A 315 13.82 0.88 -8.37
CA THR A 315 13.03 2.00 -8.91
C THR A 315 11.95 1.52 -9.85
N ALA A 316 12.31 0.63 -10.77
CA ALA A 316 11.40 0.06 -11.76
C ALA A 316 10.36 -0.87 -11.11
N SER A 317 10.74 -1.61 -10.06
CA SER A 317 9.81 -2.42 -9.26
C SER A 317 8.75 -1.53 -8.61
N PHE A 318 9.13 -0.38 -8.04
CA PHE A 318 8.18 0.58 -7.48
C PHE A 318 7.27 1.19 -8.57
N GLY A 319 7.79 1.45 -9.77
CA GLY A 319 7.03 2.09 -10.84
C GLY A 319 6.04 1.15 -11.56
N GLY A 320 6.44 -0.10 -11.84
CA GLY A 320 5.66 -0.98 -12.71
C GLY A 320 5.72 -2.47 -12.37
N GLY A 321 6.51 -2.89 -11.39
CA GLY A 321 6.64 -4.30 -11.03
C GLY A 321 7.13 -5.21 -12.17
N GLY A 322 6.92 -6.51 -12.00
CA GLY A 322 7.27 -7.57 -12.95
C GLY A 322 8.73 -7.98 -12.92
N PHE A 323 9.15 -8.69 -13.96
CA PHE A 323 10.54 -9.01 -14.26
C PHE A 323 11.19 -7.88 -15.05
N ILE A 324 12.39 -7.47 -14.66
CA ILE A 324 12.99 -6.20 -15.08
C ILE A 324 14.46 -6.43 -15.42
N ILE A 325 14.89 -5.85 -16.55
CA ILE A 325 16.30 -5.67 -16.89
C ILE A 325 16.53 -4.18 -17.18
N ASP A 326 17.55 -3.60 -16.57
CA ASP A 326 18.03 -2.25 -16.88
C ASP A 326 19.34 -2.27 -17.67
N GLY A 327 19.60 -1.18 -18.40
CA GLY A 327 20.75 -1.05 -19.29
C GLY A 327 22.03 -0.56 -18.60
N GLY A 328 22.04 -0.45 -17.27
CA GLY A 328 23.16 0.11 -16.52
C GLY A 328 23.48 1.56 -16.86
N HIS A 329 24.72 1.96 -16.65
CA HIS A 329 25.17 3.35 -16.78
C HIS A 329 26.27 3.49 -17.82
N SER A 330 26.37 4.68 -18.43
CA SER A 330 27.53 5.00 -19.26
C SER A 330 28.79 5.12 -18.38
N PHE A 331 29.91 4.59 -18.85
CA PHE A 331 31.15 4.47 -18.08
C PHE A 331 32.34 5.12 -18.78
N GLY A 332 33.12 5.91 -18.04
CA GLY A 332 34.30 6.63 -18.53
C GLY A 332 34.44 8.02 -17.94
N ALA A 333 35.57 8.69 -18.20
CA ALA A 333 35.96 9.94 -17.55
C ALA A 333 34.93 11.09 -17.65
N THR A 334 34.11 11.12 -18.71
CA THR A 334 33.10 12.15 -18.98
C THR A 334 31.67 11.59 -19.05
N ARG A 335 31.44 10.42 -18.45
CA ARG A 335 30.17 9.67 -18.50
C ARG A 335 29.44 9.68 -17.17
N ASP A 336 28.30 8.98 -17.08
CA ASP A 336 27.48 8.91 -15.87
C ASP A 336 28.29 8.38 -14.67
N LYS A 337 29.18 7.40 -14.89
CA LYS A 337 30.05 6.80 -13.85
C LYS A 337 31.51 6.76 -14.28
N THR A 338 32.39 7.00 -13.31
CA THR A 338 33.87 6.90 -13.44
C THR A 338 34.47 5.76 -12.62
N ALA A 339 33.69 5.14 -11.73
CA ALA A 339 34.11 4.02 -10.89
C ALA A 339 32.95 3.03 -10.64
N PHE A 340 33.31 1.79 -10.32
CA PHE A 340 32.38 0.77 -9.84
C PHE A 340 32.00 1.09 -8.39
N LEU A 341 30.76 1.53 -8.19
CA LEU A 341 30.26 1.98 -6.89
C LEU A 341 28.83 1.48 -6.66
N PRO A 342 28.47 1.20 -5.40
CA PRO A 342 27.10 0.91 -5.02
C PRO A 342 26.22 2.17 -5.08
N SER A 343 24.91 1.98 -5.14
CA SER A 343 23.97 3.07 -5.42
C SER A 343 23.98 4.14 -4.33
N SER A 344 24.28 3.75 -3.08
CA SER A 344 24.44 4.66 -1.94
C SER A 344 25.64 5.62 -2.09
N ALA A 345 26.65 5.23 -2.86
CA ALA A 345 27.87 5.99 -3.10
C ALA A 345 27.92 6.68 -4.48
N SER A 346 26.92 6.44 -5.35
CA SER A 346 26.82 7.01 -6.70
C SER A 346 25.93 8.26 -6.73
N GLN A 347 26.38 9.32 -6.06
CA GLN A 347 25.65 10.60 -6.00
C GLN A 347 25.63 11.29 -7.36
N GLY A 348 24.48 11.87 -7.73
CA GLY A 348 24.29 12.57 -9.01
C GLY A 348 24.16 11.65 -10.23
N VAL A 349 24.24 10.32 -10.05
CA VAL A 349 24.01 9.34 -11.10
C VAL A 349 22.51 9.12 -11.27
N ARG A 350 21.99 9.39 -12.47
CA ARG A 350 20.58 9.15 -12.80
C ARG A 350 20.27 7.65 -12.78
N PRO A 351 19.07 7.23 -12.39
CA PRO A 351 18.67 5.83 -12.50
C PRO A 351 18.78 5.34 -13.97
N PRO A 352 19.23 4.09 -14.19
CA PRO A 352 19.44 3.56 -15.53
C PRO A 352 18.11 3.36 -16.26
N GLU A 353 18.17 3.31 -17.59
CA GLU A 353 16.98 2.99 -18.41
C GLU A 353 16.59 1.53 -18.21
N VAL A 354 15.29 1.27 -18.05
CA VAL A 354 14.75 -0.08 -18.12
C VAL A 354 14.72 -0.48 -19.59
N ILE A 355 15.49 -1.51 -19.96
CA ILE A 355 15.53 -2.02 -21.34
C ILE A 355 14.47 -3.08 -21.58
N LEU A 356 14.04 -3.77 -20.52
CA LEU A 356 12.97 -4.75 -20.57
C LEU A 356 12.18 -4.73 -19.26
N ARG A 357 10.86 -4.72 -19.39
CA ARG A 357 9.95 -5.11 -18.31
C ARG A 357 8.90 -6.06 -18.88
N ARG A 358 8.73 -7.22 -18.25
CA ARG A 358 7.67 -8.18 -18.58
C ARG A 358 6.93 -8.63 -17.33
N ASP A 359 5.70 -9.07 -17.51
CA ASP A 359 5.01 -9.81 -16.46
C ASP A 359 5.75 -11.12 -16.23
N PHE A 360 5.88 -11.47 -14.95
CA PHE A 360 6.39 -12.77 -14.53
C PHE A 360 5.22 -13.76 -14.44
N PRO A 361 5.35 -15.00 -14.95
CA PRO A 361 4.23 -15.95 -15.02
C PRO A 361 3.56 -16.16 -13.65
N GLU A 362 2.23 -16.06 -13.60
CA GLU A 362 1.48 -16.18 -12.34
C GLU A 362 1.51 -17.61 -11.77
N ALA A 363 1.73 -18.61 -12.64
CA ALA A 363 1.89 -20.01 -12.27
C ALA A 363 3.14 -20.22 -11.41
N TRP A 364 4.21 -19.47 -11.68
CA TRP A 364 5.48 -19.59 -10.97
C TRP A 364 5.39 -18.94 -9.59
N LYS A 365 5.83 -19.69 -8.58
CA LYS A 365 5.90 -19.28 -7.19
C LYS A 365 7.34 -19.02 -6.79
N ILE A 366 7.48 -18.20 -5.75
CA ILE A 366 8.77 -17.77 -5.24
C ILE A 366 8.77 -18.10 -3.75
N LEU A 367 9.67 -18.99 -3.33
CA LEU A 367 9.92 -19.24 -1.92
C LEU A 367 11.08 -18.37 -1.47
N LEU A 368 10.85 -17.50 -0.48
CA LEU A 368 11.87 -16.67 0.12
C LEU A 368 12.30 -17.28 1.44
N VAL A 369 13.61 -17.44 1.62
CA VAL A 369 14.25 -17.82 2.87
C VAL A 369 15.09 -16.63 3.33
N ILE A 370 14.70 -16.02 4.45
CA ILE A 370 15.31 -14.82 5.02
C ILE A 370 15.93 -15.21 6.37
N PRO A 371 17.24 -15.58 6.40
CA PRO A 371 17.90 -16.01 7.63
C PRO A 371 18.15 -14.83 8.59
N GLU A 372 18.16 -15.13 9.89
CA GLU A 372 18.54 -14.19 10.97
C GLU A 372 20.06 -14.13 11.18
N VAL A 373 20.82 -14.05 10.09
CA VAL A 373 22.28 -13.86 10.12
C VAL A 373 22.62 -12.37 10.13
N SER A 374 23.88 -12.07 10.45
CA SER A 374 24.45 -10.74 10.27
C SER A 374 24.08 -10.18 8.89
N PRO A 375 23.57 -8.95 8.81
CA PRO A 375 23.17 -8.38 7.53
C PRO A 375 24.31 -8.36 6.52
N GLY A 376 23.95 -8.40 5.24
CA GLY A 376 24.88 -8.30 4.14
C GLY A 376 25.73 -7.01 4.16
N ALA A 377 26.80 -7.00 3.36
CA ALA A 377 27.63 -5.81 3.21
C ALA A 377 26.79 -4.58 2.82
N SER A 378 27.01 -3.46 3.51
CA SER A 378 26.29 -2.22 3.25
C SER A 378 27.18 -0.99 3.47
N GLY A 379 26.83 0.11 2.81
CA GLY A 379 27.52 1.39 2.97
C GLY A 379 28.99 1.31 2.60
N ARG A 380 29.89 1.56 3.57
CA ARG A 380 31.34 1.55 3.33
C ARG A 380 31.86 0.15 2.96
N ALA A 381 31.39 -0.89 3.63
CA ALA A 381 31.81 -2.26 3.36
C ALA A 381 31.44 -2.67 1.92
N GLU A 382 30.22 -2.36 1.50
CA GLU A 382 29.75 -2.60 0.13
C GLU A 382 30.63 -1.86 -0.89
N ARG A 383 30.92 -0.57 -0.66
CA ARG A 383 31.79 0.22 -1.53
C ARG A 383 33.18 -0.42 -1.69
N ASP A 384 33.78 -0.86 -0.60
CA ASP A 384 35.12 -1.45 -0.62
C ASP A 384 35.13 -2.79 -1.38
N LEU A 385 34.02 -3.54 -1.38
CA LEU A 385 33.87 -4.76 -2.19
C LEU A 385 33.80 -4.46 -3.70
N PHE A 386 33.01 -3.46 -4.12
CA PHE A 386 32.98 -3.07 -5.53
C PHE A 386 34.37 -2.67 -6.03
N LEU A 387 35.13 -1.90 -5.24
CA LEU A 387 36.49 -1.49 -5.59
C LEU A 387 37.49 -2.66 -5.60
N ARG A 388 37.30 -3.67 -4.75
CA ARG A 388 38.19 -4.84 -4.66
C ARG A 388 37.96 -5.84 -5.79
N TYR A 389 36.71 -6.08 -6.17
CA TYR A 389 36.33 -7.18 -7.05
C TYR A 389 35.94 -6.76 -8.47
N CYS A 390 35.93 -5.45 -8.77
CA CYS A 390 35.73 -4.94 -10.12
C CYS A 390 37.05 -4.37 -10.70
N PRO A 391 37.31 -4.53 -12.00
CA PRO A 391 36.45 -5.18 -12.99
C PRO A 391 36.43 -6.72 -12.86
N VAL A 392 35.29 -7.34 -13.11
CA VAL A 392 35.19 -8.80 -13.22
C VAL A 392 35.72 -9.29 -14.59
N PRO A 393 36.06 -10.59 -14.75
CA PRO A 393 36.56 -11.11 -16.02
C PRO A 393 35.56 -10.93 -17.18
N LEU A 394 36.06 -10.53 -18.35
CA LEU A 394 35.23 -10.28 -19.54
C LEU A 394 34.52 -11.54 -20.05
N GLU A 395 35.14 -12.70 -19.91
CA GLU A 395 34.55 -13.99 -20.28
C GLU A 395 33.29 -14.30 -19.46
N GLU A 396 33.31 -14.02 -18.16
CA GLU A 396 32.13 -14.20 -17.29
C GLU A 396 31.01 -13.23 -17.69
N VAL A 397 31.33 -11.98 -18.04
CA VAL A 397 30.32 -11.00 -18.55
C VAL A 397 29.74 -11.44 -19.89
N ARG A 398 30.55 -11.95 -20.81
CA ARG A 398 30.09 -12.45 -22.11
C ARG A 398 29.16 -13.65 -21.94
N GLU A 399 29.51 -14.58 -21.06
CA GLU A 399 28.66 -15.72 -20.74
C GLU A 399 27.34 -15.27 -20.10
N LEU A 400 27.39 -14.34 -19.14
CA LEU A 400 26.21 -13.81 -18.47
C LEU A 400 25.25 -13.11 -19.45
N CYS A 401 25.76 -12.26 -20.34
CA CYS A 401 24.97 -11.63 -21.40
C CYS A 401 24.41 -12.65 -22.40
N HIS A 402 25.18 -13.69 -22.74
CA HIS A 402 24.70 -14.77 -23.59
C HIS A 402 23.55 -15.53 -22.91
N LEU A 403 23.73 -15.98 -21.67
CA LEU A 403 22.70 -16.65 -20.86
C LEU A 403 21.44 -15.80 -20.73
N ALA A 404 21.59 -14.51 -20.45
CA ALA A 404 20.45 -13.60 -20.36
C ALA A 404 19.65 -13.56 -21.67
N MET A 405 20.34 -13.38 -22.79
CA MET A 405 19.70 -13.20 -24.10
C MET A 405 19.15 -14.48 -24.73
N VAL A 406 19.82 -15.62 -24.52
CA VAL A 406 19.51 -16.87 -25.24
C VAL A 406 18.86 -17.94 -24.37
N SER A 407 18.82 -17.77 -23.04
CA SER A 407 18.24 -18.75 -22.11
C SER A 407 17.22 -18.09 -21.19
N LEU A 408 17.65 -17.11 -20.37
CA LEU A 408 16.79 -16.50 -19.35
C LEU A 408 15.56 -15.80 -19.95
N LEU A 409 15.78 -14.95 -20.97
CA LEU A 409 14.70 -14.19 -21.61
C LEU A 409 13.76 -15.06 -22.46
N PRO A 410 14.26 -16.01 -23.28
CA PRO A 410 13.41 -16.99 -23.95
C PRO A 410 12.60 -17.84 -22.97
N GLY A 411 13.23 -18.39 -21.92
CA GLY A 411 12.53 -19.19 -20.91
C GLY A 411 11.42 -18.41 -20.20
N LEU A 412 11.65 -17.13 -19.90
CA LEU A 412 10.59 -16.26 -19.38
C LEU A 412 9.46 -16.01 -20.41
N ALA A 413 9.80 -15.80 -21.68
CA ALA A 413 8.83 -15.44 -22.72
C ALA A 413 7.96 -16.62 -23.17
N GLU A 414 8.51 -17.83 -23.11
CA GLU A 414 7.85 -19.08 -23.48
C GLU A 414 7.25 -19.80 -22.27
N GLU A 415 7.41 -19.22 -21.06
CA GLU A 415 7.03 -19.84 -19.78
C GLU A 415 7.66 -21.22 -19.56
N ASP A 416 8.88 -21.42 -20.09
CA ASP A 416 9.72 -22.58 -19.83
C ASP A 416 10.52 -22.38 -18.54
N LEU A 417 9.98 -22.96 -17.45
CA LEU A 417 10.53 -22.83 -16.11
C LEU A 417 11.92 -23.49 -15.98
N ASP A 418 12.17 -24.58 -16.68
CA ASP A 418 13.44 -25.31 -16.60
C ASP A 418 14.55 -24.52 -17.33
N LEU A 419 14.24 -23.95 -18.50
CA LEU A 419 15.16 -23.08 -19.23
C LEU A 419 15.45 -21.78 -18.47
N PHE A 420 14.42 -21.18 -17.86
CA PHE A 420 14.59 -20.01 -17.01
C PHE A 420 15.42 -20.34 -15.76
N GLY A 421 15.10 -21.45 -15.09
CA GLY A 421 15.73 -21.84 -13.83
C GLY A 421 17.19 -22.25 -13.99
N SER A 422 17.51 -23.02 -15.04
CA SER A 422 18.90 -23.38 -15.38
C SER A 422 19.77 -22.15 -15.64
N ALA A 423 19.23 -21.13 -16.33
CA ALA A 423 19.92 -19.87 -16.53
C ALA A 423 20.22 -19.16 -15.21
N ILE A 424 19.22 -19.02 -14.32
CA ILE A 424 19.40 -18.39 -13.00
C ILE A 424 20.43 -19.14 -12.15
N ASN A 425 20.40 -20.47 -12.16
CA ASN A 425 21.35 -21.30 -11.42
C ASN A 425 22.78 -21.05 -11.92
N ARG A 426 22.99 -21.05 -13.25
CA ARG A 426 24.31 -20.77 -13.83
C ARG A 426 24.79 -19.34 -13.54
N MET A 427 23.88 -18.36 -13.52
CA MET A 427 24.22 -16.98 -13.16
C MET A 427 24.81 -16.85 -11.74
N GLN A 428 24.51 -17.77 -10.82
CA GLN A 428 25.07 -17.73 -9.46
C GLN A 428 26.59 -17.91 -9.42
N GLU A 429 27.18 -18.47 -10.48
CA GLU A 429 28.59 -18.81 -10.58
C GLU A 429 29.39 -17.82 -11.43
N LEU A 430 28.75 -16.75 -11.92
CA LEU A 430 29.35 -15.83 -12.89
C LEU A 430 29.39 -14.38 -12.38
N GLY A 431 30.36 -13.64 -12.90
CA GLY A 431 30.55 -12.22 -12.72
C GLY A 431 30.57 -11.83 -11.25
N PHE A 432 29.86 -10.74 -10.95
CA PHE A 432 29.81 -10.22 -9.60
C PHE A 432 28.95 -11.07 -8.66
N LYS A 433 28.03 -11.90 -9.18
CA LYS A 433 27.21 -12.80 -8.36
C LYS A 433 28.04 -13.92 -7.75
N ARG A 434 29.05 -14.43 -8.47
CA ARG A 434 30.06 -15.34 -7.92
C ARG A 434 30.73 -14.76 -6.67
N VAL A 435 31.07 -13.47 -6.72
CA VAL A 435 31.66 -12.74 -5.60
C VAL A 435 30.66 -12.58 -4.45
N GLU A 436 29.42 -12.18 -4.73
CA GLU A 436 28.36 -12.08 -3.72
C GLU A 436 28.17 -13.41 -2.97
N ASN A 437 28.15 -14.54 -3.68
CA ASN A 437 28.05 -15.87 -3.10
C ASN A 437 29.27 -16.26 -2.25
N GLN A 438 30.49 -15.95 -2.71
CA GLN A 438 31.74 -16.25 -1.96
C GLN A 438 31.85 -15.49 -0.63
N LEU A 439 31.14 -14.35 -0.49
CA LEU A 439 31.15 -13.54 0.72
C LEU A 439 30.11 -14.00 1.76
N GLN A 440 29.19 -14.89 1.40
CA GLN A 440 28.22 -15.45 2.32
C GLN A 440 28.80 -16.64 3.11
N PRO A 441 28.23 -16.97 4.28
CA PRO A 441 28.54 -18.20 4.97
C PRO A 441 28.31 -19.43 4.06
N PRO A 442 29.16 -20.48 4.11
CA PRO A 442 28.99 -21.68 3.27
C PRO A 442 27.60 -22.30 3.33
N ARG A 443 26.94 -22.23 4.49
CA ARG A 443 25.57 -22.70 4.72
C ARG A 443 24.50 -22.05 3.83
N ILE A 444 24.78 -20.87 3.25
CA ILE A 444 23.89 -20.25 2.26
C ILE A 444 23.95 -21.00 0.93
N ALA A 445 25.13 -21.52 0.55
CA ALA A 445 25.26 -22.39 -0.62
C ALA A 445 24.54 -23.73 -0.39
N ASP A 446 24.72 -24.34 0.80
CA ASP A 446 24.01 -25.57 1.19
C ASP A 446 22.48 -25.38 1.12
N LEU A 447 21.96 -24.23 1.53
CA LEU A 447 20.54 -23.91 1.44
C LEU A 447 20.06 -23.81 -0.02
N MET A 448 20.83 -23.17 -0.90
CA MET A 448 20.50 -23.11 -2.33
C MET A 448 20.50 -24.51 -2.96
N GLU A 449 21.48 -25.35 -2.61
CA GLU A 449 21.57 -26.72 -3.09
C GLU A 449 20.41 -27.58 -2.61
N ALA A 450 20.13 -27.58 -1.30
CA ALA A 450 19.02 -28.32 -0.71
C ALA A 450 17.66 -27.95 -1.33
N MET A 451 17.43 -26.67 -1.63
CA MET A 451 16.20 -26.25 -2.30
C MET A 451 16.10 -26.75 -3.75
N ARG A 452 17.21 -26.80 -4.50
CA ARG A 452 17.23 -27.37 -5.86
C ARG A 452 17.04 -28.88 -5.84
N ASP A 453 17.70 -29.59 -4.93
CA ASP A 453 17.56 -31.04 -4.77
C ASP A 453 16.13 -31.44 -4.39
N ALA A 454 15.42 -30.56 -3.67
CA ALA A 454 14.01 -30.69 -3.33
C ALA A 454 13.04 -30.27 -4.46
N GLY A 455 13.54 -29.96 -5.66
CA GLY A 455 12.73 -29.73 -6.85
C GLY A 455 12.49 -28.26 -7.22
N ALA A 456 13.22 -27.30 -6.65
CA ALA A 456 13.20 -25.93 -7.16
C ALA A 456 13.91 -25.85 -8.52
N ALA A 457 13.24 -25.30 -9.53
CA ALA A 457 13.84 -25.06 -10.84
C ALA A 457 15.02 -24.06 -10.77
N ALA A 458 14.90 -23.07 -9.88
CA ALA A 458 15.96 -22.11 -9.60
C ALA A 458 16.16 -21.91 -8.10
N ALA A 459 17.40 -21.72 -7.66
CA ALA A 459 17.71 -21.14 -6.35
C ALA A 459 18.88 -20.17 -6.44
N GLY A 460 18.78 -19.02 -5.78
CA GLY A 460 19.80 -17.97 -5.86
C GLY A 460 19.79 -16.97 -4.72
N LEU A 461 20.84 -16.15 -4.67
CA LEU A 461 21.03 -15.10 -3.67
C LEU A 461 20.55 -13.73 -4.17
N SER A 462 19.81 -12.99 -3.34
CA SER A 462 19.37 -11.62 -3.69
C SER A 462 20.39 -10.55 -3.26
N SER A 463 21.21 -10.12 -4.23
CA SER A 463 22.34 -9.19 -4.04
C SER A 463 23.23 -9.57 -2.83
N PHE A 464 23.66 -8.61 -2.01
CA PHE A 464 24.53 -8.80 -0.86
C PHE A 464 23.82 -9.32 0.40
N GLY A 465 22.50 -9.33 0.43
CA GLY A 465 21.76 -9.76 1.60
C GLY A 465 21.66 -11.28 1.69
N PRO A 466 21.46 -11.85 2.90
CA PRO A 466 21.41 -13.29 3.09
C PRO A 466 20.12 -13.95 2.57
N THR A 467 19.18 -13.20 1.97
CA THR A 467 17.94 -13.78 1.45
C THR A 467 18.25 -14.66 0.25
N VAL A 468 17.90 -15.93 0.40
CA VAL A 468 17.90 -16.91 -0.68
C VAL A 468 16.47 -17.03 -1.20
N TYR A 469 16.33 -17.06 -2.51
CA TYR A 469 15.05 -17.34 -3.17
C TYR A 469 15.13 -18.67 -3.90
N ALA A 470 13.99 -19.35 -3.99
CA ALA A 470 13.76 -20.46 -4.90
C ALA A 470 12.55 -20.17 -5.79
N ILE A 471 12.59 -20.63 -7.04
CA ILE A 471 11.52 -20.47 -8.02
C ILE A 471 11.06 -21.86 -8.44
N GLY A 472 9.74 -22.05 -8.46
CA GLY A 472 9.12 -23.32 -8.85
C GLY A 472 7.64 -23.13 -9.13
N GLU A 473 6.90 -24.24 -9.20
CA GLU A 473 5.46 -24.25 -9.41
C GLU A 473 4.70 -24.90 -8.25
N GLY A 474 3.39 -24.73 -8.26
CA GLY A 474 2.51 -25.35 -7.27
C GLY A 474 2.75 -24.82 -5.86
N ARG A 475 2.73 -25.70 -4.86
CA ARG A 475 2.82 -25.30 -3.44
C ARG A 475 4.23 -25.37 -2.85
N MET A 476 5.23 -25.82 -3.61
CA MET A 476 6.64 -25.90 -3.20
C MET A 476 6.89 -26.52 -1.80
N HIS A 477 6.09 -27.51 -1.37
CA HIS A 477 6.17 -28.07 0.00
C HIS A 477 7.52 -28.75 0.29
N ASP A 478 8.05 -29.51 -0.67
CA ASP A 478 9.32 -30.21 -0.49
C ASP A 478 10.49 -29.21 -0.39
N VAL A 479 10.49 -28.19 -1.25
CA VAL A 479 11.45 -27.07 -1.22
C VAL A 479 11.36 -26.31 0.11
N GLU A 480 10.14 -26.03 0.59
CA GLU A 480 9.94 -25.39 1.89
C GLU A 480 10.44 -26.27 3.04
N SER A 481 10.20 -27.58 2.99
CA SER A 481 10.70 -28.54 3.99
C SER A 481 12.22 -28.57 4.02
N ALA A 482 12.87 -28.66 2.86
CA ALA A 482 14.33 -28.62 2.76
C ALA A 482 14.91 -27.30 3.32
N ALA A 483 14.28 -26.16 3.02
CA ALA A 483 14.68 -24.89 3.59
C ALA A 483 14.52 -24.85 5.13
N ARG A 484 13.44 -25.45 5.67
CA ARG A 484 13.19 -25.54 7.12
C ARG A 484 14.21 -26.40 7.85
N GLU A 485 14.79 -27.39 7.20
CA GLU A 485 15.86 -28.22 7.79
C GLU A 485 17.19 -27.46 7.88
N VAL A 486 17.50 -26.61 6.89
CA VAL A 486 18.78 -25.88 6.84
C VAL A 486 18.75 -24.58 7.66
N ILE A 487 17.64 -23.84 7.65
CA ILE A 487 17.56 -22.49 8.26
C ILE A 487 17.96 -22.42 9.75
N PRO A 488 17.72 -23.42 10.63
CA PRO A 488 18.16 -23.34 12.02
C PRO A 488 19.68 -23.26 12.15
N SER A 489 20.42 -23.87 11.21
CA SER A 489 21.88 -23.82 11.18
C SER A 489 22.43 -22.44 10.74
N LEU A 490 21.56 -21.58 10.23
CA LEU A 490 21.80 -20.18 9.89
C LEU A 490 21.27 -19.22 10.97
N GLY A 491 20.96 -19.72 12.17
CA GLY A 491 20.40 -18.89 13.25
C GLY A 491 18.88 -18.73 13.19
N GLY A 492 18.19 -19.49 12.34
CA GLY A 492 16.74 -19.38 12.13
C GLY A 492 16.37 -18.27 11.15
N GLY A 493 15.09 -17.90 11.14
CA GLY A 493 14.57 -16.84 10.29
C GLY A 493 13.19 -17.15 9.72
N ARG A 494 12.87 -16.47 8.62
CA ARG A 494 11.53 -16.51 8.02
C ARG A 494 11.56 -17.20 6.67
N ILE A 495 10.61 -18.09 6.46
CA ILE A 495 10.32 -18.70 5.16
C ILE A 495 8.94 -18.22 4.71
N LEU A 496 8.85 -17.77 3.46
CA LEU A 496 7.64 -17.17 2.91
C LEU A 496 7.47 -17.60 1.46
N LEU A 497 6.38 -18.31 1.17
CA LEU A 497 5.93 -18.52 -0.20
C LEU A 497 5.18 -17.27 -0.67
N THR A 498 5.60 -16.72 -1.80
CA THR A 498 5.07 -15.50 -2.40
C THR A 498 4.95 -15.66 -3.91
N ARG A 499 4.52 -14.59 -4.57
CA ARG A 499 4.43 -14.47 -6.02
C ARG A 499 5.13 -13.18 -6.46
N ALA A 500 5.43 -13.11 -7.75
CA ALA A 500 5.80 -11.84 -8.35
C ALA A 500 4.66 -10.83 -8.26
N ARG A 501 4.99 -9.55 -8.09
CA ARG A 501 4.03 -8.46 -8.29
C ARG A 501 4.23 -7.87 -9.68
N ASN A 502 3.30 -8.12 -10.59
CA ASN A 502 3.29 -7.58 -11.95
C ASN A 502 2.72 -6.14 -12.03
N SER A 503 2.80 -5.40 -10.94
CA SER A 503 2.37 -4.00 -10.84
C SER A 503 3.30 -3.24 -9.89
N GLY A 504 3.34 -1.93 -10.03
CA GLY A 504 4.13 -1.05 -9.16
C GLY A 504 3.52 -0.87 -7.78
N ALA A 505 3.95 0.19 -7.10
CA ALA A 505 3.33 0.63 -5.87
C ALA A 505 1.90 1.14 -6.12
N VAL A 506 0.99 0.79 -5.22
CA VAL A 506 -0.39 1.29 -5.23
C VAL A 506 -0.47 2.52 -4.34
N VAL A 507 -1.02 3.61 -4.88
CA VAL A 507 -1.20 4.88 -4.18
C VAL A 507 -2.69 5.07 -3.93
N THR A 508 -3.09 5.16 -2.67
CA THR A 508 -4.47 5.47 -2.27
C THR A 508 -4.50 6.84 -1.61
N VAL A 509 -5.39 7.72 -2.06
CA VAL A 509 -5.61 9.05 -1.46
C VAL A 509 -6.98 9.02 -0.80
N ALA A 510 -7.04 9.32 0.50
CA ALA A 510 -8.23 9.25 1.35
C ALA A 510 -8.47 10.56 2.12
#